data_AF-A0A972NAV4-F1
#
_entry.id   AF-A0A972NAV4-F1
#
_cell.length_a   1.000
_cell.length_b   1.000
_cell.length_c   1.000
_cell.angle_alpha   90.00
_cell.angle_beta   90.00
_cell.angle_gamma   90.00
#
_symmetry.space_group_name_H-M   'P 1'
#
loop_
_entity.id
_entity.type
_entity.pdbx_description
1 polymer ?
#
loop_
_entity_poly.entity_id
_entity_poly.type
_entity_poly.pdbx_seq_one_letter_code
_entity_poly.pdbx_strand_id
1 'polypeptide(L)'
;MTGGKKTWWWQALSGLVLVFLLGLHLFANHFMAGGLLTYDDVVTYLSNPWILTLEVLFLATVIYHALLGVRALMLDRGISGQQERKLTRVLVVVGVVLFLYGIWLFWVILT
;
A
#
# COMPACT_ATOMS: atom_id res chain seq x y z
N MET A 1 -17.62 -11.27 18.57
CA MET A 1 -16.29 -10.77 19.00
C MET A 1 -15.09 -11.35 18.21
N THR A 2 -15.30 -12.16 17.15
CA THR A 2 -14.19 -12.80 16.39
C THR A 2 -13.52 -11.90 15.35
N GLY A 3 -14.22 -10.87 14.84
CA GLY A 3 -13.68 -9.96 13.82
C GLY A 3 -12.51 -9.10 14.30
N GLY A 4 -12.55 -8.57 15.52
CA GLY A 4 -11.52 -7.67 16.04
C GLY A 4 -10.13 -8.32 16.16
N LYS A 5 -10.07 -9.57 16.62
CA LYS A 5 -8.82 -10.34 16.72
C LYS A 5 -8.18 -10.57 15.35
N LYS A 6 -8.99 -10.91 14.34
CA LYS A 6 -8.51 -11.12 12.96
C LYS A 6 -7.98 -9.82 12.36
N THR A 7 -8.70 -8.71 12.52
CA THR A 7 -8.27 -7.40 11.98
C THR A 7 -6.95 -6.93 12.59
N TRP A 8 -6.77 -7.09 13.91
CA TRP A 8 -5.51 -6.75 14.57
C TRP A 8 -4.33 -7.58 14.05
N TRP A 9 -4.51 -8.89 13.88
CA TRP A 9 -3.47 -9.75 13.33
C TRP A 9 -3.02 -9.30 11.94
N TRP A 10 -3.97 -8.92 11.08
CA TRP A 10 -3.64 -8.39 9.75
C TRP A 10 -2.99 -7.01 9.79
N GLN A 11 -3.33 -6.14 10.75
CA GLN A 11 -2.63 -4.88 10.97
C GLN A 11 -1.15 -5.10 11.31
N ALA A 12 -0.88 -6.00 12.26
CA ALA A 12 0.48 -6.32 12.70
C ALA A 12 1.30 -6.96 11.57
N LEU A 13 0.73 -7.96 10.90
CA LEU A 13 1.42 -8.64 9.80
C LEU A 13 1.71 -7.70 8.63
N SER A 14 0.72 -6.91 8.20
CA SER A 14 0.94 -5.93 7.13
C SER A 14 1.94 -4.85 7.51
N GLY A 15 2.01 -4.44 8.79
CA GLY A 15 3.02 -3.52 9.28
C GLY A 15 4.44 -4.10 9.19
N LEU A 16 4.62 -5.36 9.57
CA LEU A 16 5.90 -6.05 9.44
C LEU A 16 6.33 -6.18 7.98
N VAL A 17 5.41 -6.60 7.10
CA VAL A 17 5.66 -6.69 5.65
C VAL A 17 5.98 -5.30 5.08
N LEU A 18 5.26 -4.26 5.53
CA LEU A 18 5.47 -2.89 5.09
C LEU A 18 6.88 -2.38 5.46
N VAL A 19 7.35 -2.64 6.69
CA VAL A 19 8.71 -2.26 7.10
C VAL A 19 9.75 -2.90 6.18
N PHE A 20 9.59 -4.18 5.86
CA PHE A 20 10.49 -4.89 4.96
C PHE A 20 10.46 -4.31 3.53
N LEU A 21 9.26 -4.17 2.94
CA LEU A 21 9.10 -3.67 1.57
C LEU A 21 9.55 -2.20 1.45
N LEU A 22 9.21 -1.35 2.42
CA LEU A 22 9.68 0.03 2.47
C LEU A 22 11.21 0.08 2.58
N GLY A 23 11.80 -0.78 3.40
CA GLY A 23 13.25 -0.89 3.51
C GLY A 23 13.92 -1.22 2.18
N LEU A 24 13.38 -2.20 1.44
CA LEU A 24 13.88 -2.55 0.12
C LEU A 24 13.65 -1.42 -0.91
N HIS A 25 12.49 -0.77 -0.89
CA HIS A 25 12.17 0.36 -1.76
C HIS A 25 13.15 1.52 -1.56
N LEU A 26 13.38 1.93 -0.30
CA LEU A 26 14.33 2.98 0.05
C LEU A 26 15.76 2.57 -0.30
N PHE A 27 16.13 1.31 -0.05
CA PHE A 27 17.46 0.81 -0.40
C PHE A 27 17.71 0.87 -1.91
N ALA A 28 16.77 0.37 -2.72
CA ALA A 28 16.87 0.38 -4.16
C ALA A 28 16.96 1.81 -4.72
N ASN A 29 16.10 2.73 -4.27
CA ASN A 29 16.12 4.12 -4.73
C ASN A 29 17.37 4.87 -4.27
N HIS A 30 17.82 4.67 -3.04
CA HIS A 30 18.92 5.45 -2.47
C HIS A 30 20.31 4.92 -2.86
N PHE A 31 20.49 3.60 -2.89
CA PHE A 31 21.81 2.99 -3.10
C PHE A 31 22.01 2.38 -4.48
N MET A 32 20.95 1.95 -5.17
CA MET A 32 21.07 1.34 -6.51
C MET A 32 20.77 2.33 -7.63
N ALA A 33 19.74 3.17 -7.46
CA ALA A 33 19.28 4.08 -8.51
C ALA A 33 20.05 5.41 -8.55
N GLY A 34 20.88 5.70 -7.54
CA GLY A 34 21.88 6.79 -7.60
C GLY A 34 21.38 8.19 -7.24
N GLY A 35 20.19 8.35 -6.67
CA GLY A 35 19.69 9.64 -6.16
C GLY A 35 18.56 10.24 -6.99
N LEU A 36 18.74 11.48 -7.49
CA LEU A 36 17.73 12.18 -8.28
C LEU A 36 17.55 11.51 -9.66
N LEU A 37 16.45 10.77 -9.81
CA LEU A 37 16.10 10.08 -11.05
C LEU A 37 15.45 11.03 -12.06
N THR A 38 15.89 10.96 -13.31
CA THR A 38 15.16 11.51 -14.45
C THR A 38 14.00 10.58 -14.84
N TYR A 39 13.14 11.03 -15.77
CA TYR A 39 12.06 10.18 -16.28
C TYR A 39 12.60 8.89 -16.91
N ASP A 40 13.65 8.98 -17.74
CA ASP A 40 14.25 7.81 -18.42
C ASP A 40 14.88 6.84 -17.42
N ASP A 41 15.44 7.35 -16.32
CA ASP A 41 15.94 6.50 -15.23
C ASP A 41 14.81 5.74 -14.54
N VAL A 42 13.64 6.38 -14.34
CA VAL A 42 12.45 5.72 -13.77
C VAL A 42 11.91 4.63 -14.71
N VAL A 43 11.85 4.91 -16.01
CA VAL A 43 11.43 3.89 -17.02
C VAL A 43 12.39 2.70 -16.97
N THR A 44 13.70 2.95 -16.94
CA THR A 44 14.72 1.91 -16.85
C THR A 44 14.61 1.10 -15.55
N TYR A 45 14.41 1.78 -14.43
CA TYR A 45 14.24 1.18 -13.11
C TYR A 45 13.00 0.27 -13.06
N LEU A 46 11.84 0.76 -13.51
CA LEU A 46 10.59 0.01 -13.53
C LEU A 46 10.55 -1.10 -14.59
N SER A 47 11.39 -1.01 -15.63
CA SER A 47 11.52 -2.08 -16.64
C SER A 47 12.14 -3.37 -16.08
N ASN A 48 12.78 -3.31 -14.91
CA ASN A 48 13.23 -4.50 -14.20
C ASN A 48 12.02 -5.19 -13.53
N PRO A 49 11.67 -6.45 -13.92
CA PRO A 49 10.47 -7.13 -13.41
C PRO A 49 10.51 -7.37 -11.89
N TRP A 50 11.69 -7.50 -11.29
CA TRP A 50 11.83 -7.66 -9.84
C TRP A 50 11.49 -6.36 -9.09
N ILE A 51 11.91 -5.22 -9.64
CA ILE A 51 11.59 -3.90 -9.11
C ILE A 51 10.10 -3.64 -9.26
N LEU A 52 9.53 -3.84 -10.45
CA LEU A 52 8.09 -3.66 -10.67
C LEU A 52 7.26 -4.53 -9.71
N THR A 53 7.66 -5.78 -9.49
CA THR A 53 6.99 -6.68 -8.54
C THR A 53 7.08 -6.13 -7.11
N LEU A 54 8.24 -5.65 -6.68
CA LEU A 54 8.43 -5.03 -5.37
C LEU A 54 7.52 -3.81 -5.20
N GLU A 55 7.51 -2.90 -6.18
CA GLU A 55 6.70 -1.67 -6.14
C GLU A 55 5.20 -1.96 -6.10
N VAL A 56 4.72 -2.96 -6.86
CA VAL A 56 3.31 -3.38 -6.83
C VAL A 56 2.94 -4.02 -5.48
N LEU A 57 3.80 -4.87 -4.92
CA LEU A 57 3.58 -5.45 -3.60
C LEU A 57 3.62 -4.39 -2.49
N PHE A 58 4.53 -3.43 -2.60
CA PHE A 58 4.63 -2.30 -1.68
C PHE A 58 3.38 -1.43 -1.73
N LEU A 59 2.91 -1.07 -2.94
CA LEU A 59 1.66 -0.34 -3.16
C LEU A 59 0.46 -1.03 -2.51
N ALA A 60 0.28 -2.33 -2.77
CA ALA A 60 -0.82 -3.09 -2.19
C ALA A 60 -0.75 -3.11 -0.65
N THR A 61 0.44 -3.35 -0.10
CA THR A 61 0.67 -3.48 1.33
C THR A 61 0.47 -2.16 2.07
N VAL A 62 1.01 -1.06 1.54
CA VAL A 62 0.90 0.26 2.18
C VAL A 62 -0.55 0.75 2.18
N ILE A 63 -1.30 0.56 1.09
CA ILE A 63 -2.73 0.89 1.02
C ILE A 63 -3.50 0.07 2.06
N TYR A 64 -3.27 -1.25 2.09
CA TYR A 64 -3.97 -2.13 3.03
C TYR A 64 -3.71 -1.74 4.49
N HIS A 65 -2.43 -1.56 4.85
CA HIS A 65 -2.02 -1.20 6.21
C HIS A 65 -2.58 0.16 6.64
N ALA A 66 -2.52 1.16 5.77
CA ALA A 66 -3.02 2.50 6.06
C ALA A 66 -4.53 2.49 6.28
N LEU A 67 -5.30 1.80 5.42
CA LEU A 67 -6.76 1.76 5.53
C LEU A 67 -7.25 1.00 6.77
N LEU A 68 -6.57 -0.09 7.15
CA LEU A 68 -6.86 -0.78 8.41
C LEU A 68 -6.54 0.11 9.62
N GLY A 69 -5.45 0.88 9.58
CA GLY A 69 -5.11 1.86 10.62
C GLY A 69 -6.15 2.98 10.75
N VAL A 70 -6.58 3.56 9.63
CA VAL A 70 -7.66 4.56 9.60
C VAL A 70 -8.95 3.98 10.16
N ARG A 71 -9.29 2.74 9.79
CA ARG A 71 -10.46 2.04 10.34
C ARG A 71 -10.38 1.90 11.85
N ALA A 72 -9.22 1.50 12.38
CA ALA A 72 -9.02 1.37 13.83
C ALA A 72 -9.23 2.71 14.55
N LEU A 73 -8.58 3.79 14.08
CA LEU A 73 -8.72 5.14 14.63
C LEU A 73 -10.18 5.63 14.67
N MET A 74 -10.96 5.33 13.62
CA MET A 74 -12.37 5.71 13.57
C MET A 74 -13.24 4.90 14.53
N LEU A 75 -12.94 3.61 14.73
CA LEU A 75 -13.66 2.77 15.69
C LEU A 75 -13.36 3.17 17.14
N ASP A 76 -12.15 3.65 17.43
CA ASP A 76 -11.78 4.18 18.75
C ASP A 76 -12.61 5.42 19.15
N ARG A 77 -13.24 6.10 18.17
CA ARG A 77 -14.19 7.20 18.41
C ARG A 77 -15.62 6.73 18.73
N GLY A 78 -15.86 5.43 18.84
CA GLY A 78 -17.16 4.85 19.18
C GLY A 78 -18.10 4.62 17.98
N ILE A 79 -17.60 4.73 16.75
CA ILE A 79 -18.38 4.41 15.54
C ILE A 79 -18.74 2.92 15.55
N SER A 80 -20.03 2.59 15.36
CA SER A 80 -20.51 1.21 15.43
C SER A 80 -21.67 0.92 14.47
N GLY A 81 -22.01 -0.37 14.32
CA GLY A 81 -23.20 -0.81 13.58
C GLY A 81 -23.19 -0.40 12.11
N GLN A 82 -24.19 0.39 11.68
CA GLN A 82 -24.31 0.83 10.29
C GLN A 82 -23.17 1.75 9.85
N GLN A 83 -22.68 2.61 10.75
CA GLN A 83 -21.62 3.56 10.43
C GLN A 83 -20.29 2.83 10.20
N GLU A 84 -19.97 1.80 10.99
CA GLU A 84 -18.80 0.94 10.78
C GLU A 84 -18.84 0.22 9.42
N ARG A 85 -20.02 -0.28 9.01
CA ARG A 85 -20.20 -0.94 7.71
C ARG A 85 -20.01 0.04 6.55
N LYS A 86 -20.57 1.25 6.65
CA LYS A 86 -20.39 2.31 5.67
C LYS A 86 -18.92 2.72 5.57
N LEU A 87 -18.27 2.95 6.70
CA LEU A 87 -16.84 3.25 6.77
C LEU A 87 -16.01 2.17 6.07
N THR A 88 -16.24 0.91 6.42
CA THR A 88 -15.49 -0.20 5.82
C THR A 88 -15.68 -0.25 4.30
N ARG A 89 -16.90 -0.03 3.81
CA ARG A 89 -17.18 0.02 2.35
C ARG A 89 -16.45 1.17 1.68
N VAL A 90 -16.48 2.37 2.26
CA VAL A 90 -15.78 3.55 1.73
C VAL A 90 -14.28 3.29 1.66
N LEU A 91 -13.68 2.78 2.74
CA LEU A 91 -12.25 2.48 2.78
C LEU A 91 -11.86 1.44 1.72
N VAL A 92 -12.68 0.39 1.51
CA VAL A 92 -12.44 -0.60 0.45
C VAL A 92 -12.49 0.04 -0.94
N VAL A 93 -13.50 0.86 -1.23
CA VAL A 93 -13.61 1.56 -2.52
C VAL A 93 -12.40 2.47 -2.75
N VAL A 94 -12.00 3.25 -1.74
CA VAL A 94 -10.80 4.10 -1.80
C VAL A 94 -9.55 3.25 -2.07
N GLY A 95 -9.38 2.12 -1.37
CA GLY A 95 -8.24 1.23 -1.59
C GLY A 95 -8.19 0.65 -3.01
N VAL A 96 -9.33 0.22 -3.54
CA VAL A 96 -9.42 -0.27 -4.92
C VAL A 96 -9.07 0.82 -5.92
N VAL A 97 -9.62 2.02 -5.76
CA VAL A 97 -9.33 3.16 -6.65
C VAL A 97 -7.84 3.52 -6.63
N LEU A 98 -7.24 3.65 -5.45
CA LEU A 98 -5.82 3.96 -5.31
C LEU A 98 -4.93 2.87 -5.93
N PHE A 99 -5.26 1.60 -5.71
CA PHE A 99 -4.50 0.49 -6.27
C PHE A 99 -4.59 0.47 -7.80
N LEU A 100 -5.82 0.54 -8.37
CA LEU A 100 -6.01 0.58 -9.82
C LEU A 100 -5.33 1.79 -10.46
N TYR A 101 -5.37 2.95 -9.81
CA TYR A 101 -4.67 4.14 -10.28
C TYR A 101 -3.16 3.93 -10.31
N GLY A 102 -2.57 3.34 -9.26
CA GLY A 102 -1.14 3.01 -9.23
C GLY A 102 -0.74 1.99 -10.30
N ILE A 103 -1.54 0.94 -10.51
CA ILE A 103 -1.31 -0.03 -11.60
C ILE A 103 -1.40 0.64 -12.97
N TRP A 104 -2.40 1.52 -13.17
CA TRP A 104 -2.52 2.29 -14.40
C TRP A 104 -1.31 3.19 -14.63
N LEU A 105 -0.79 3.87 -13.60
CA LEU A 105 0.43 4.66 -13.71
C LEU A 105 1.64 3.81 -14.11
N PHE A 106 1.85 2.64 -13.49
CA PHE A 106 2.93 1.74 -13.90
C PHE A 106 2.79 1.31 -15.36
N TRP A 107 1.58 1.02 -15.82
CA TRP A 107 1.31 0.68 -17.21
C TRP A 107 1.66 1.86 -18.14
N VAL A 108 1.17 3.07 -17.84
CA VAL A 108 1.44 4.28 -18.64
C VAL A 108 2.93 4.60 -18.72
N ILE A 109 3.70 4.41 -17.64
CA ILE A 109 5.15 4.69 -17.64
C ILE A 109 5.92 3.67 -18.50
N LEU A 110 5.43 2.43 -18.59
CA LEU A 110 6.12 1.32 -19.28
C LEU A 110 5.71 1.15 -20.75
N THR A 111 4.80 1.98 -21.25
CA THR A 111 4.30 1.94 -22.64
C THR A 111 4.52 3.25 -23.35
#